data_AF-A0A948D3I8-F1
#
_entry.id   AF-A0A948D3I8-F1
#
_cell.length_a   1.000
_cell.length_b   1.000
_cell.length_c   1.000
_cell.angle_alpha   90.00
_cell.angle_beta   90.00
_cell.angle_gamma   90.00
#
_symmetry.space_group_name_H-M   'P 1'
#
loop_
_entity.id
_entity.type
_entity.pdbx_description
1 polymer ?
#
loop_
_entity_poly.entity_id
_entity_poly.type
_entity_poly.pdbx_seq_one_letter_code
_entity_poly.pdbx_strand_id
1 'polypeptide(L)'
;MKLRFFLVTFILVALGAGCEERARPSVLRSERIPNDAVKQTASSDALPPILHSSEWEKPVALLPPVNTAGAEDSAFITPDGATLYFFFTPDVRVLPEGQVLDDVTGIYEAHLIDGAWSEPTRVWLQDSGKLS
;
A
#
# COMPACT_ATOMS: atom_id res chain seq x y z
N MET A 1 -6.22 -57.00 9.87
CA MET A 1 -6.39 -55.86 10.82
C MET A 1 -5.44 -54.67 10.61
N LYS A 2 -4.27 -54.82 9.95
CA LYS A 2 -3.31 -53.71 9.78
C LYS A 2 -3.60 -52.75 8.60
N LEU A 3 -4.35 -53.18 7.59
CA LEU A 3 -4.64 -52.39 6.38
C LEU A 3 -5.71 -51.30 6.60
N ARG A 4 -6.67 -51.54 7.51
CA ARG A 4 -7.71 -50.54 7.86
C ARG A 4 -7.17 -49.39 8.71
N PHE A 5 -6.11 -49.61 9.49
CA PHE A 5 -5.47 -48.55 10.28
C PHE A 5 -4.65 -47.59 9.40
N PHE A 6 -3.91 -48.11 8.42
CA PHE A 6 -3.12 -47.29 7.48
C PHE A 6 -3.98 -46.36 6.61
N LEU A 7 -5.15 -46.82 6.16
CA LEU A 7 -6.05 -46.01 5.34
C LEU A 7 -6.68 -44.85 6.13
N VAL A 8 -6.98 -45.06 7.41
CA VAL A 8 -7.58 -44.03 8.29
C VAL A 8 -6.55 -42.95 8.65
N THR A 9 -5.28 -43.32 8.86
CA THR A 9 -4.21 -42.34 9.13
C THR A 9 -3.88 -41.50 7.90
N PHE A 10 -3.95 -42.05 6.68
CA PHE A 10 -3.70 -41.28 5.45
C PHE A 10 -4.80 -40.26 5.15
N ILE A 11 -6.07 -40.58 5.47
CA ILE A 11 -7.21 -39.66 5.28
C ILE A 11 -7.16 -38.49 6.27
N LEU A 12 -6.70 -38.71 7.51
CA LEU A 12 -6.55 -37.65 8.52
C LEU A 12 -5.44 -36.65 8.18
N VAL A 13 -4.34 -37.09 7.54
CA VAL A 13 -3.25 -36.20 7.11
C VAL A 13 -3.67 -35.35 5.89
N ALA A 14 -4.48 -35.90 4.98
CA ALA A 14 -4.99 -35.16 3.82
C ALA A 14 -5.99 -34.04 4.18
N LEU A 15 -6.65 -34.13 5.33
CA LEU A 15 -7.59 -33.11 5.84
C LEU A 15 -6.89 -31.95 6.57
N GLY A 16 -5.62 -32.11 6.97
CA GLY A 16 -4.86 -31.08 7.68
C GLY A 16 -4.16 -30.04 6.80
N ALA A 17 -4.14 -30.22 5.48
CA ALA A 17 -3.43 -29.36 4.53
C ALA A 17 -4.28 -28.22 3.94
N GLY A 18 -5.51 -28.02 4.44
CA GLY A 18 -6.52 -27.16 3.81
C GLY A 18 -6.58 -25.70 4.29
N CYS A 19 -5.69 -25.25 5.17
CA CYS A 19 -5.66 -23.86 5.64
C CYS A 19 -4.25 -23.29 5.49
N GLU A 20 -3.87 -22.97 4.26
CA GLU A 20 -2.76 -22.06 4.02
C GLU A 20 -3.34 -20.65 4.01
N GLU A 21 -3.25 -19.97 5.16
CA GLU A 21 -3.56 -18.55 5.24
C GLU A 21 -2.56 -17.81 4.33
N ARG A 22 -3.03 -17.22 3.23
CA ARG A 22 -2.13 -16.48 2.33
C ARG A 22 -1.48 -15.35 3.11
N ALA A 23 -0.19 -15.47 3.37
CA ALA A 23 0.59 -14.43 4.02
C ALA A 23 0.50 -13.13 3.18
N ARG A 24 0.33 -12.00 3.87
CA ARG A 24 0.39 -10.68 3.23
C ARG A 24 1.78 -10.51 2.59
N PRO A 25 1.89 -9.90 1.40
CA PRO A 25 3.18 -9.56 0.82
C PRO A 25 4.03 -8.77 1.82
N SER A 26 5.29 -9.19 1.99
CA SER A 26 6.27 -8.50 2.85
C SER A 26 7.04 -7.40 2.10
N VAL A 27 6.72 -7.18 0.83
CA VAL A 27 7.42 -6.23 -0.05
C VAL A 27 7.05 -4.81 0.37
N LEU A 28 8.06 -3.98 0.59
CA LEU A 28 7.83 -2.56 0.88
C LEU A 28 7.39 -1.84 -0.40
N ARG A 29 6.49 -0.88 -0.24
CA ARG A 29 5.97 -0.09 -1.37
C ARG A 29 7.10 0.63 -2.14
N SER A 30 8.14 1.07 -1.43
CA SER A 30 9.30 1.77 -1.97
C SER A 30 10.17 0.87 -2.86
N GLU A 31 10.22 -0.44 -2.61
CA GLU A 31 11.01 -1.41 -3.37
C GLU A 31 10.46 -1.66 -4.78
N ARG A 32 9.20 -1.28 -5.02
CA ARG A 32 8.53 -1.48 -6.32
C ARG A 32 8.54 -0.23 -7.20
N ILE A 33 9.07 0.88 -6.70
CA ILE A 33 9.23 2.10 -7.48
C ILE A 33 10.33 1.87 -8.53
N PRO A 34 10.06 2.13 -9.82
CA PRO A 34 11.08 2.01 -10.85
C PRO A 34 12.30 2.90 -10.58
N ASN A 35 13.50 2.40 -10.90
CA ASN A 35 14.74 3.16 -10.70
C ASN A 35 14.81 4.45 -11.55
N ASP A 36 14.03 4.52 -12.63
CA ASP A 36 13.93 5.68 -13.50
C ASP A 36 12.79 6.64 -13.10
N ALA A 37 12.00 6.30 -12.07
CA ALA A 37 10.94 7.15 -11.57
C ALA A 37 11.53 8.37 -10.86
N VAL A 38 11.01 9.55 -11.17
CA VAL A 38 11.39 10.82 -10.56
C VAL A 38 10.16 11.44 -9.92
N LYS A 39 10.26 11.85 -8.65
CA LYS A 39 9.16 12.51 -7.93
C LYS A 39 8.78 13.80 -8.66
N GLN A 40 7.51 13.89 -9.03
CA GLN A 40 6.93 15.12 -9.56
C GLN A 40 6.81 16.18 -8.47
N THR A 41 7.22 17.40 -8.81
CA THR A 41 7.20 18.58 -7.94
C THR A 41 6.42 19.69 -8.61
N ALA A 42 5.94 20.67 -7.85
CA ALA A 42 5.30 21.85 -8.42
C ALA A 42 6.20 22.59 -9.44
N SER A 43 7.53 22.51 -9.32
CA SER A 43 8.48 23.10 -10.27
C SER A 43 8.69 22.28 -11.55
N SER A 44 8.43 20.97 -11.50
CA SER A 44 8.57 20.07 -12.66
C SER A 44 7.24 19.77 -13.36
N ASP A 45 6.13 20.18 -12.75
CA ASP A 45 4.79 20.04 -13.31
C ASP A 45 4.60 20.93 -14.54
N ALA A 46 4.11 20.36 -15.63
CA ALA A 46 3.76 21.11 -16.84
C ALA A 46 2.58 22.07 -16.62
N LEU A 47 1.74 21.79 -15.62
CA LEU A 47 0.60 22.60 -15.20
C LEU A 47 0.72 22.93 -13.71
N PRO A 48 1.68 23.79 -13.32
CA PRO A 48 1.96 24.06 -11.93
C PRO A 48 0.74 24.69 -11.24
N PRO A 49 0.56 24.48 -9.91
CA PRO A 49 -0.51 25.10 -9.16
C PRO A 49 -0.53 26.63 -9.32
N ILE A 50 -1.67 27.18 -9.71
CA ILE A 50 -1.92 28.63 -9.78
C ILE A 50 -2.81 29.02 -8.61
N LEU A 51 -2.32 29.92 -7.76
CA LEU A 51 -3.08 30.44 -6.62
C LEU A 51 -3.96 31.60 -7.09
N HIS A 52 -5.29 31.43 -7.00
CA HIS A 52 -6.27 32.44 -7.39
C HIS A 52 -6.76 33.31 -6.22
N SER A 53 -6.40 32.97 -4.98
CA SER A 53 -6.76 33.68 -3.75
C SER A 53 -5.54 33.73 -2.82
N SER A 54 -5.46 34.79 -2.00
CA SER A 54 -4.45 34.92 -0.94
C SER A 54 -4.74 34.03 0.28
N GLU A 55 -5.84 33.30 0.29
CA GLU A 55 -6.18 32.32 1.34
C GLU A 55 -5.37 31.03 1.23
N TRP A 56 -4.67 30.82 0.13
CA TRP A 56 -3.86 29.64 -0.13
C TRP A 56 -2.38 29.99 -0.22
N GLU A 57 -1.53 29.06 0.20
CA GLU A 57 -0.08 29.15 0.06
C GLU A 57 0.46 28.11 -0.93
N LYS A 58 1.73 28.26 -1.30
CA LYS A 58 2.41 27.26 -2.13
C LYS A 58 2.45 25.94 -1.37
N PRO A 59 2.14 24.79 -2.00
CA PRO A 59 2.14 23.51 -1.32
C PRO A 59 3.54 23.17 -0.81
N VAL A 60 3.61 22.73 0.44
CA VAL A 60 4.84 22.23 1.07
C VAL A 60 4.83 20.71 0.96
N ALA A 61 5.85 20.13 0.34
CA ALA A 61 5.97 18.68 0.24
C ALA A 61 6.21 18.07 1.62
N LEU A 62 5.46 17.00 1.95
CA LEU A 62 5.82 16.11 3.05
C LEU A 62 7.21 15.52 2.81
N LEU A 63 7.97 15.33 3.88
CA LEU A 63 9.26 14.65 3.82
C LEU A 63 9.08 13.14 3.61
N PRO A 64 10.15 12.42 3.21
CA PRO A 64 10.17 10.97 3.33
C PRO A 64 9.80 10.54 4.76
N PRO A 65 9.16 9.37 4.93
CA PRO A 65 8.98 8.34 3.92
C PRO A 65 7.70 8.47 3.08
N VAL A 66 6.82 9.44 3.35
CA VAL A 66 5.51 9.53 2.67
C VAL A 66 5.65 9.89 1.19
N ASN A 67 6.31 11.02 0.87
CA ASN A 67 6.50 11.44 -0.51
C ASN A 67 7.60 10.63 -1.19
N THR A 68 7.23 9.81 -2.16
CA THR A 68 8.16 9.01 -2.96
C THR A 68 8.09 9.38 -4.43
N ALA A 69 8.91 8.74 -5.28
CA ALA A 69 8.80 8.88 -6.74
C ALA A 69 7.64 8.08 -7.35
N GLY A 70 6.96 7.24 -6.58
CA GLY A 70 5.66 6.69 -6.95
C GLY A 70 4.56 7.76 -6.88
N ALA A 71 3.32 7.36 -7.18
CA ALA A 71 2.16 8.24 -7.06
C ALA A 71 1.44 8.00 -5.74
N GLU A 72 1.46 9.03 -4.88
CA GLU A 72 0.57 9.16 -3.74
C GLU A 72 -0.63 10.06 -4.13
N ASP A 73 -1.85 9.61 -3.88
CA ASP A 73 -3.08 10.33 -4.23
C ASP A 73 -4.15 10.20 -3.13
N SER A 74 -5.20 11.03 -3.19
CA SER A 74 -6.37 10.96 -2.32
C SER A 74 -6.04 10.98 -0.82
N ALA A 75 -5.14 11.88 -0.43
CA ALA A 75 -4.70 12.03 0.96
C ALA A 75 -5.83 12.50 1.89
N PHE A 76 -5.88 11.93 3.09
CA PHE A 76 -6.81 12.29 4.17
C PHE A 76 -6.10 12.23 5.52
N ILE A 77 -6.18 13.31 6.31
CA ILE A 77 -5.65 13.34 7.68
C ILE A 77 -6.82 13.23 8.66
N THR A 78 -6.70 12.38 9.67
CA THR A 78 -7.71 12.20 10.71
C THR A 78 -7.95 13.49 11.52
N PRO A 79 -9.13 13.66 12.15
CA PRO A 79 -9.44 14.90 12.89
C PRO A 79 -8.49 15.22 14.06
N ASP A 80 -7.84 14.22 14.64
CA ASP A 80 -6.82 14.37 15.67
C ASP A 80 -5.44 14.77 15.11
N GLY A 81 -5.29 14.82 13.79
CA GLY A 81 -4.05 15.16 13.09
C GLY A 81 -2.98 14.05 13.15
N ALA A 82 -3.28 12.89 13.72
CA ALA A 82 -2.27 11.90 14.06
C ALA A 82 -2.07 10.82 13.00
N THR A 83 -3.03 10.62 12.10
CA THR A 83 -2.97 9.56 11.07
C THR A 83 -3.25 10.14 9.69
N LEU A 84 -2.38 9.83 8.74
CA LEU A 84 -2.50 10.15 7.32
C LEU A 84 -2.85 8.88 6.55
N TYR A 85 -3.97 8.90 5.84
CA TYR A 85 -4.34 7.91 4.84
C TYR A 85 -4.05 8.45 3.44
N PHE A 86 -3.60 7.59 2.52
CA PHE A 86 -3.43 7.93 1.11
C PHE A 86 -3.48 6.68 0.23
N PHE A 87 -3.85 6.84 -1.04
CA PHE A 87 -3.65 5.83 -2.07
C PHE A 87 -2.21 5.89 -2.60
N PHE A 88 -1.64 4.74 -2.94
CA PHE A 88 -0.32 4.63 -3.54
C PHE A 88 -0.34 3.68 -4.74
N THR A 89 0.42 4.01 -5.79
CA THR A 89 0.86 3.07 -6.84
C THR A 89 2.32 3.38 -7.23
N PRO A 90 3.18 2.38 -7.47
CA PRO A 90 4.60 2.62 -7.71
C PRO A 90 4.90 3.22 -9.08
N ASP A 91 4.05 2.99 -10.09
CA ASP A 91 4.28 3.46 -11.45
C ASP A 91 2.96 3.74 -12.19
N VAL A 92 2.69 5.02 -12.42
CA VAL A 92 1.48 5.50 -13.13
C VAL A 92 1.47 5.16 -14.62
N ARG A 93 2.60 4.67 -15.18
CA ARG A 93 2.70 4.22 -16.57
C ARG A 93 2.09 2.82 -16.76
N VAL A 94 1.94 2.05 -15.68
CA VAL A 94 1.30 0.73 -15.71
C VAL A 94 -0.20 0.91 -15.88
N LEU A 95 -0.83 0.11 -16.74
CA LEU A 95 -2.29 0.17 -16.91
C LEU A 95 -3.03 -0.21 -15.62
N PRO A 96 -4.25 0.30 -15.39
CA PRO A 96 -5.00 0.04 -14.17
C PRO A 96 -5.13 -1.45 -13.81
N GLU A 97 -5.27 -2.34 -14.79
CA GLU A 97 -5.35 -3.79 -14.54
C GLU A 97 -4.06 -4.34 -13.93
N GLY A 98 -2.90 -3.82 -14.35
CA GLY A 98 -1.61 -4.18 -13.78
C GLY A 98 -1.40 -3.61 -12.39
N GLN A 99 -1.85 -2.38 -12.15
CA GLN A 99 -1.77 -1.74 -10.82
C GLN A 99 -2.65 -2.48 -9.80
N VAL A 100 -3.89 -2.84 -10.15
CA VAL A 100 -4.81 -3.55 -9.25
C VAL A 100 -4.33 -4.95 -8.87
N LEU A 101 -3.55 -5.59 -9.75
CA LEU A 101 -3.04 -6.95 -9.55
C LEU A 101 -1.64 -7.00 -8.93
N ASP A 102 -1.02 -5.85 -8.66
CA ASP A 102 0.28 -5.83 -7.99
C ASP A 102 0.16 -6.04 -6.46
N ASP A 103 1.31 -6.16 -5.80
CA ASP A 103 1.39 -6.42 -4.37
C ASP A 103 1.46 -5.16 -3.50
N VAL A 104 1.42 -3.96 -4.09
CA VAL A 104 1.76 -2.70 -3.38
C VAL A 104 0.82 -1.53 -3.66
N THR A 105 0.01 -1.57 -4.71
CA THR A 105 -0.96 -0.54 -5.03
C THR A 105 -2.15 -0.65 -4.07
N GLY A 106 -2.54 0.46 -3.45
CA GLY A 106 -3.67 0.47 -2.54
C GLY A 106 -3.61 1.58 -1.52
N ILE A 107 -4.37 1.42 -0.43
CA ILE A 107 -4.45 2.41 0.65
C ILE A 107 -3.35 2.14 1.66
N TYR A 108 -2.67 3.20 2.07
CA TYR A 108 -1.65 3.21 3.10
C TYR A 108 -2.04 4.16 4.22
N GLU A 109 -1.54 3.87 5.42
CA GLU A 109 -1.61 4.77 6.57
C GLU A 109 -0.21 5.08 7.10
N ALA A 110 -0.02 6.29 7.62
CA ALA A 110 1.19 6.71 8.32
C ALA A 110 0.79 7.49 9.57
N HIS A 111 1.57 7.37 10.64
CA HIS A 111 1.31 8.05 11.90
C HIS A 111 2.31 9.18 12.14
N LEU A 112 1.84 10.30 12.69
CA LEU A 112 2.68 11.42 13.09
C LEU A 112 3.29 11.13 14.46
N ILE A 113 4.62 10.95 14.51
CA ILE A 113 5.37 10.63 15.73
C ILE A 113 6.49 11.67 15.85
N ASP A 114 6.51 12.42 16.96
CA ASP A 114 7.51 13.45 17.25
C ASP A 114 7.72 14.46 16.09
N GLY A 115 6.62 14.80 15.39
CA GLY A 115 6.62 15.74 14.26
C GLY A 115 7.06 15.16 12.92
N ALA A 116 7.29 13.85 12.81
CA ALA A 116 7.61 13.15 11.58
C ALA A 116 6.59 12.05 11.27
N TRP A 117 6.28 11.85 9.99
CA TRP A 117 5.45 10.74 9.56
C TRP A 117 6.23 9.42 9.60
N SER A 118 5.61 8.38 10.14
CA SER A 118 6.17 7.03 10.18
C SER A 118 6.27 6.41 8.78
N GLU A 119 7.00 5.29 8.68
CA GLU A 119 6.96 4.44 7.48
C GLU A 119 5.50 4.02 7.21
N PRO A 120 4.96 4.22 5.99
CA PRO A 120 3.57 3.90 5.72
C PRO A 120 3.32 2.40 5.66
N THR A 121 2.24 1.95 6.30
CA THR A 121 1.79 0.55 6.30
C THR A 121 0.57 0.39 5.40
N ARG A 122 0.50 -0.72 4.66
CA ARG A 122 -0.65 -1.01 3.79
C ARG A 122 -1.87 -1.36 4.62
N VAL A 123 -3.00 -0.70 4.33
CA VAL A 123 -4.30 -0.99 4.92
C VAL A 123 -4.96 -2.12 4.13
N TRP A 124 -5.13 -3.26 4.77
CA TRP A 124 -5.80 -4.43 4.19
C TRP A 124 -7.27 -4.45 4.57
N LEU A 125 -8.14 -4.27 3.58
CA LEU A 125 -9.59 -4.21 3.78
C LEU A 125 -10.26 -5.59 3.86
N GLN A 126 -9.50 -6.67 3.69
CA GLN A 126 -9.96 -8.05 3.73
C GLN A 126 -8.98 -8.92 4.51
N ASP A 127 -9.53 -9.90 5.21
CA ASP A 127 -8.74 -10.96 5.84
C ASP A 127 -8.18 -11.91 4.79
N SER A 128 -7.00 -12.44 5.06
CA SER A 128 -6.38 -13.51 4.26
C SER A 128 -7.32 -14.70 4.09
N GLY A 129 -7.55 -15.11 2.84
CA GLY A 129 -8.32 -16.32 2.53
C GLY A 129 -9.85 -16.18 2.61
N LYS A 130 -10.39 -14.98 2.84
CA LYS A 130 -11.85 -14.73 2.76
C LYS A 130 -12.20 -14.04 1.45
N LEU A 131 -13.12 -14.64 0.68
CA LEU A 131 -13.83 -13.95 -0.39
C LEU A 131 -15.16 -13.47 0.19
N SER A 132 -15.50 -12.21 -0.05
CA SER A 132 -16.80 -11.62 0.31
C SER A 132 -17.96 -12.30 -0.41
#